data_AF-A0A2W5DAK4-F1
#
_entry.id   AF-A0A2W5DAK4-F1
#
_cell.length_a   1.000
_cell.length_b   1.000
_cell.length_c   1.000
_cell.angle_alpha   90.00
_cell.angle_beta   90.00
_cell.angle_gamma   90.00
#
_symmetry.space_group_name_H-M   'P 1'
#
loop_
_entity.id
_entity.type
_entity.pdbx_description
1 polymer ?
#
loop_
_entity_poly.entity_id
_entity_poly.type
_entity_poly.pdbx_seq_one_letter_code
_entity_poly.pdbx_strand_id
1 'polypeptide(L)'
;MVRQQEGKPFDGSTIMAGVASACLPSLPDMLEPALHPNHRKFFHSVAFAMTLGDVMRRIYQWETEDPAEQLTRVVLLVGGAAYLAHLARDAFTAKSLPLV
;
A
#
# COMPACT_ATOMS: atom_id res chain seq x y z
N MET A 1 -35.09 -14.83 2.92
CA MET A 1 -34.46 -14.18 4.09
C MET A 1 -33.42 -13.18 3.58
N VAL A 2 -33.78 -11.90 3.47
CA VAL A 2 -32.85 -10.83 3.10
C VAL A 2 -32.22 -10.34 4.39
N ARG A 3 -30.91 -10.56 4.54
CA ARG A 3 -30.12 -10.10 5.69
C ARG A 3 -30.05 -8.57 5.58
N GLN A 4 -30.86 -7.87 6.37
CA GLN A 4 -30.71 -6.42 6.58
C GLN A 4 -29.28 -6.19 7.05
N GLN A 5 -28.46 -5.58 6.20
CA GLN A 5 -27.16 -5.07 6.65
C GLN A 5 -27.46 -3.83 7.47
N GLU A 6 -27.31 -3.94 8.78
CA GLU A 6 -27.27 -2.77 9.66
C GLU A 6 -26.21 -1.82 9.11
N GLY A 7 -26.66 -0.64 8.66
CA GLY A 7 -25.77 0.42 8.21
C GLY A 7 -24.93 0.86 9.40
N LYS A 8 -23.69 0.37 9.47
CA LYS A 8 -22.71 0.85 10.44
C LYS A 8 -22.63 2.38 10.26
N PRO A 9 -22.82 3.17 11.34
CA PRO A 9 -22.83 4.63 11.22
C PRO A 9 -21.53 5.10 10.56
N PHE A 10 -21.63 6.14 9.76
CA PHE A 10 -20.51 6.79 9.10
C PHE A 10 -19.60 7.39 10.18
N ASP A 11 -18.70 6.56 10.70
CA ASP A 11 -17.76 6.89 11.75
C ASP A 11 -16.54 7.60 11.15
N GLY A 12 -15.88 8.47 11.91
CA GLY A 12 -14.69 9.20 11.46
C GLY A 12 -13.57 8.27 10.96
N SER A 13 -13.55 7.02 11.46
CA SER A 13 -12.69 5.94 10.97
C SER A 13 -12.90 5.61 9.48
N THR A 14 -14.12 5.77 8.96
CA THR A 14 -14.47 5.52 7.55
C THR A 14 -13.91 6.62 6.65
N ILE A 15 -14.01 7.89 7.08
CA ILE A 15 -13.41 9.03 6.38
C ILE A 15 -11.90 8.90 6.38
N MET A 16 -11.31 8.59 7.54
CA MET A 16 -9.86 8.45 7.69
C MET A 16 -9.32 7.28 6.84
N ALA A 17 -10.03 6.15 6.81
CA ALA A 17 -9.72 5.03 5.92
C ALA A 17 -9.85 5.43 4.44
N GLY A 18 -10.88 6.20 4.08
CA GLY A 18 -11.06 6.73 2.72
C GLY A 18 -9.91 7.65 2.28
N VAL A 19 -9.54 8.62 3.12
CA VAL A 19 -8.42 9.53 2.85
C VAL A 19 -7.09 8.77 2.77
N ALA A 20 -6.83 7.86 3.71
CA ALA A 20 -5.64 7.02 3.68
C ALA A 20 -5.59 6.17 2.39
N SER A 21 -6.72 5.60 1.98
CA SER A 21 -6.81 4.81 0.75
C SER A 21 -6.63 5.63 -0.53
N ALA A 22 -6.93 6.93 -0.51
CA ALA A 22 -6.71 7.81 -1.65
C ALA A 22 -5.24 8.26 -1.75
N CYS A 23 -4.60 8.55 -0.61
CA CYS A 23 -3.26 9.13 -0.59
C CYS A 23 -2.14 8.07 -0.61
N LEU A 24 -2.27 6.98 0.15
CA LEU A 24 -1.22 5.97 0.30
C LEU A 24 -0.80 5.28 -1.01
N PRO A 25 -1.72 4.94 -1.94
CA PRO A 25 -1.33 4.32 -3.21
C PRO A 25 -0.52 5.24 -4.11
N SER A 26 -0.56 6.56 -3.90
CA SER A 26 0.18 7.54 -4.72
C SER A 26 1.63 7.72 -4.27
N LEU A 27 2.06 7.06 -3.18
CA LEU A 27 3.43 7.12 -2.68
C LEU A 27 4.52 6.71 -3.69
N PRO A 28 4.35 5.64 -4.50
CA PRO A 28 5.34 5.29 -5.52
C PRO A 28 5.57 6.42 -6.51
N ASP A 29 4.48 7.06 -6.94
CA ASP A 29 4.50 8.15 -7.91
C ASP A 29 4.99 9.47 -7.28
N MET A 30 4.86 9.66 -5.97
CA MET A 30 5.53 10.79 -5.28
C MET A 30 7.04 10.59 -5.17
N LEU A 31 7.49 9.35 -5.00
CA LEU A 31 8.91 9.01 -4.84
C LEU A 31 9.65 8.98 -6.19
N GLU A 32 8.96 8.55 -7.25
CA GLU A 32 9.41 8.57 -8.65
C GLU A 32 8.39 9.33 -9.53
N PRO A 33 8.39 10.68 -9.52
CA PRO A 33 7.38 11.50 -10.19
C PRO A 33 7.41 11.34 -11.70
N ALA A 34 6.25 11.16 -12.35
CA ALA A 34 6.16 10.90 -13.79
C ALA A 34 6.44 12.14 -14.68
N LEU A 35 7.66 12.68 -14.66
CA LEU A 35 8.07 13.85 -15.47
C LEU A 35 8.37 13.51 -16.95
N HIS A 36 8.38 12.23 -17.32
CA HIS A 36 8.67 11.67 -18.63
C HIS A 36 8.10 10.24 -18.75
N PRO A 37 7.78 9.76 -19.96
CA PRO A 37 7.12 8.48 -20.17
C PRO A 37 7.90 7.24 -19.67
N ASN A 38 9.21 7.37 -19.40
CA ASN A 38 10.07 6.29 -18.89
C ASN A 38 10.56 6.54 -17.45
N HIS A 39 9.68 7.05 -16.59
CA HIS A 39 10.01 7.31 -15.18
C HIS A 39 10.00 6.09 -14.26
N ARG A 40 9.37 4.99 -14.68
CA ARG A 40 9.25 3.75 -13.91
C ARG A 40 10.60 3.07 -13.88
N LYS A 41 11.37 3.26 -12.80
CA LYS A 41 12.70 2.69 -12.65
C LYS A 41 12.71 1.81 -11.40
N PHE A 42 13.37 2.26 -10.34
CA PHE A 42 13.68 1.40 -9.21
C PHE A 42 12.44 1.18 -8.33
N PHE A 43 11.69 2.24 -8.03
CA PHE A 43 10.50 2.15 -7.17
C PHE A 43 9.34 1.41 -7.83
N HIS A 44 9.30 1.37 -9.16
CA HIS A 44 8.38 0.55 -9.93
C HIS A 44 9.02 -0.75 -10.44
N SER A 45 10.02 -1.30 -9.75
CA SER A 45 10.66 -2.56 -10.16
C SER A 45 10.09 -3.79 -9.45
N VAL A 46 10.21 -4.94 -10.10
CA VAL A 46 9.93 -6.25 -9.48
C VAL A 46 10.87 -6.51 -8.29
N ALA A 47 12.14 -6.11 -8.41
CA ALA A 47 13.10 -6.23 -7.32
C ALA A 47 12.67 -5.43 -6.08
N PHE A 48 12.17 -4.20 -6.26
CA PHE A 48 11.64 -3.40 -5.16
C PHE A 48 10.37 -4.01 -4.57
N ALA A 49 9.46 -4.52 -5.41
CA ALA A 49 8.26 -5.23 -4.95
C ALA A 49 8.60 -6.41 -4.04
N MET A 50 9.58 -7.23 -4.44
CA MET A 50 10.05 -8.39 -3.67
C MET A 50 10.71 -7.97 -2.35
N THR A 51 11.54 -6.92 -2.40
CA THR A 51 12.21 -6.39 -1.20
C THR A 51 11.19 -5.83 -0.21
N LEU A 52 10.23 -5.05 -0.69
CA LEU A 52 9.14 -4.53 0.13
C LEU A 52 8.30 -5.67 0.72
N GLY A 53 8.03 -6.72 -0.06
CA GLY A 53 7.36 -7.92 0.42
C GLY A 53 8.10 -8.63 1.55
N ASP A 54 9.43 -8.79 1.47
CA ASP A 54 10.21 -9.40 2.58
C ASP A 54 10.20 -8.52 3.83
N VAL A 55 10.34 -7.20 3.68
CA VAL A 55 10.25 -6.25 4.80
C VAL A 55 8.86 -6.32 5.45
N MET A 56 7.78 -6.33 4.66
CA MET A 56 6.43 -6.49 5.17
C MET A 56 6.22 -7.82 5.89
N ARG A 57 6.82 -8.92 5.42
CA ARG A 57 6.79 -10.22 6.10
C ARG A 57 7.44 -10.14 7.48
N ARG A 58 8.58 -9.44 7.61
CA ARG A 58 9.24 -9.21 8.90
C ARG A 58 8.39 -8.35 9.84
N ILE A 59 7.79 -7.28 9.33
CA ILE A 59 6.87 -6.42 10.11
C ILE A 59 5.62 -7.21 10.52
N TYR A 60 5.14 -8.12 9.67
CA TYR A 60 4.04 -9.01 10.02
C TYR A 60 4.41 -10.01 11.11
N GLN A 61 5.67 -10.42 11.23
CA GLN A 61 6.14 -11.31 12.30
C GLN A 61 6.62 -10.55 13.54
N TRP A 62 6.77 -9.21 13.45
CA TRP A 62 7.20 -8.38 14.56
C TRP A 62 6.16 -8.39 15.68
N GLU A 63 6.53 -8.94 16.82
CA GLU A 63 5.78 -8.84 18.07
C GLU A 63 5.96 -7.44 18.66
N THR A 64 4.85 -6.79 18.96
CA THR A 64 4.78 -5.41 19.43
C THR A 64 4.29 -5.41 20.86
N GLU A 65 5.01 -4.75 21.76
CA GLU A 65 4.72 -4.77 23.20
C GLU A 65 3.82 -3.58 23.58
N ASP A 66 4.00 -2.44 22.91
CA ASP A 66 3.30 -1.20 23.22
C ASP A 66 2.23 -0.81 22.18
N PRO A 67 1.19 -0.04 22.57
CA PRO A 67 0.16 0.45 21.66
C PRO A 67 0.71 1.31 20.50
N ALA A 68 1.79 2.05 20.74
CA ALA A 68 2.45 2.85 19.71
C ALA A 68 3.14 1.98 18.65
N GLU A 69 3.72 0.85 19.07
CA GLU A 69 4.33 -0.13 18.16
C GLU A 69 3.26 -0.87 17.36
N GLN A 70 2.14 -1.23 18.00
CA GLN A 70 0.99 -1.82 17.31
C GLN A 70 0.45 -0.87 16.23
N LEU A 71 0.29 0.42 16.54
CA LEU A 71 -0.15 1.42 15.56
C LEU A 71 0.86 1.52 14.42
N THR A 72 2.16 1.59 14.74
CA THR A 72 3.24 1.63 13.75
C THR A 72 3.21 0.41 12.83
N ARG A 73 3.06 -0.78 13.39
CA ARG A 73 2.96 -2.03 12.63
C ARG A 73 1.76 -2.02 11.69
N VAL A 74 0.59 -1.57 12.15
CA VAL A 74 -0.61 -1.44 11.30
C VAL A 74 -0.38 -0.44 10.17
N VAL A 75 0.15 0.75 10.47
CA VAL A 75 0.44 1.79 9.47
C VAL A 75 1.41 1.29 8.41
N LEU A 76 2.49 0.61 8.82
CA LEU A 76 3.48 0.06 7.90
C LEU A 76 2.89 -1.05 7.02
N LEU A 77 2.08 -1.95 7.58
CA LEU A 77 1.45 -3.02 6.81
C LEU A 77 0.41 -2.49 5.82
N VAL A 78 -0.42 -1.53 6.23
CA VAL A 78 -1.43 -0.90 5.37
C VAL A 78 -0.76 -0.08 4.26
N GLY A 79 0.24 0.72 4.61
CA GLY A 79 1.01 1.51 3.64
C GLY A 79 1.76 0.63 2.64
N GLY A 80 2.44 -0.42 3.12
CA GLY A 80 3.11 -1.39 2.26
C GLY A 80 2.15 -2.16 1.35
N ALA A 81 0.98 -2.55 1.85
CA ALA A 81 -0.04 -3.23 1.04
C ALA A 81 -0.61 -2.32 -0.05
N ALA A 82 -0.86 -1.04 0.26
CA ALA A 82 -1.28 -0.05 -0.73
C ALA A 82 -0.23 0.15 -1.82
N TYR A 83 1.06 0.17 -1.44
CA TYR A 83 2.18 0.24 -2.38
C TYR A 83 2.24 -0.99 -3.30
N LEU A 84 2.17 -2.20 -2.75
CA LEU A 84 2.18 -3.43 -3.54
C LEU A 84 0.96 -3.52 -4.47
N ALA A 85 -0.21 -3.04 -4.05
CA ALA A 85 -1.39 -2.96 -4.91
C ALA A 85 -1.19 -2.01 -6.10
N HIS A 86 -0.51 -0.87 -5.90
CA HIS A 86 -0.11 0.03 -6.98
C HIS A 86 0.86 -0.64 -7.95
N LEU A 87 1.90 -1.30 -7.44
CA LEU A 87 2.84 -2.04 -8.29
C LEU A 87 2.16 -3.17 -9.05
N ALA A 88 1.26 -3.92 -8.42
CA ALA A 88 0.49 -4.96 -9.09
C ALA A 88 -0.35 -4.36 -10.23
N ARG A 89 -1.02 -3.24 -10.00
CA ARG A 89 -1.75 -2.51 -11.04
C ARG A 89 -0.81 -2.12 -12.19
N ASP A 90 0.39 -1.65 -11.90
CA ASP A 90 1.39 -1.30 -12.93
C ASP A 90 1.93 -2.51 -13.69
N ALA A 91 2.05 -3.67 -13.04
CA ALA A 91 2.47 -4.93 -13.68
C ALA A 91 1.49 -5.37 -14.77
N PHE A 92 0.18 -5.11 -14.59
CA PHE A 92 -0.87 -5.43 -15.55
C PHE A 92 -1.07 -4.34 -16.63
N THR A 93 -0.24 -3.29 -16.67
CA THR A 93 -0.24 -2.32 -17.78
C THR A 93 0.61 -2.82 -18.95
N ALA A 94 0.38 -2.28 -20.16
CA ALA A 94 1.14 -2.64 -21.35
C ALA A 94 2.67 -2.39 -21.24
N LYS A 95 3.09 -1.50 -20.34
CA LYS A 95 4.52 -1.27 -20.04
C LYS A 95 5.09 -2.27 -19.02
N SER A 96 4.25 -2.95 -18.24
CA SER A 96 4.63 -3.84 -17.14
C SER A 96 5.61 -3.20 -16.13
N LEU A 97 6.10 -3.97 -15.16
CA LEU A 97 7.15 -3.52 -14.22
C LEU A 97 8.54 -3.87 -14.80
N PRO A 98 9.52 -2.95 -14.81
CA PRO A 98 10.91 -3.30 -15.02
C PRO A 98 11.40 -4.33 -14.00
N LEU A 99 12.35 -5.17 -14.39
CA LEU A 99 13.00 -6.08 -13.44
C LEU A 99 13.83 -5.31 -12.41
N VAL A 100 14.51 -4.22 -12.83
CA VAL A 100 15.39 -3.34 -12.05
C VAL A 100 15.40 -1.91 -12.60
#